data_AF-A0A819MZX3-F1
#
_entry.id   AF-A0A819MZX3-F1
#
_cell.length_a   1.000
_cell.length_b   1.000
_cell.length_c   1.000
_cell.angle_alpha   90.00
_cell.angle_beta   90.00
_cell.angle_gamma   90.00
#
_symmetry.space_group_name_H-M   'P 1'
#
loop_
_entity.id
_entity.type
_entity.pdbx_description
1 polymer ?
#
loop_
_entity_poly.entity_id
_entity_poly.type
_entity_poly.pdbx_seq_one_letter_code
_entity_poly.pdbx_strand_id
1 'polypeptide(L)'
;MFTCRGCSKSFCLTHTNQHREIVEKQMNEIILNHNYLKQQIINEEPNQYHQILIEQIDQWEKESINKIHHTANEIRQQLINKTREYHDNLKEKLTPLTQEITKARHDGNFFENDLQQWAYTIKNLQYSFLQQENIQISIDNNTNSFISKISLTNKLNNSMISLINNNQIENSRNFNLTKEYSSGDHLLRFQLELYETSDSVIMGIISTSKSKNVNPDKNPTFYGWSTNNFVYLHGIAYSNFNGYENDIEKNDVFSITS
;
A
#
# COMPACT_ATOMS: atom_id res chain seq x y z
N MET A 1 -3.70 -57.81 -25.27
CA MET A 1 -2.77 -56.86 -24.64
C MET A 1 -3.50 -55.53 -24.57
N PHE A 2 -3.55 -54.87 -23.41
CA PHE A 2 -4.33 -53.63 -23.22
C PHE A 2 -3.39 -52.47 -22.93
N THR A 3 -3.57 -51.36 -23.63
CA THR A 3 -2.74 -50.16 -23.42
C THR A 3 -3.53 -49.13 -22.64
N CYS A 4 -2.99 -48.68 -21.51
CA CYS A 4 -3.58 -47.60 -20.74
C CYS A 4 -3.26 -46.26 -21.40
N ARG A 5 -4.29 -45.48 -21.78
CA ARG A 5 -4.10 -44.16 -22.40
C ARG A 5 -3.48 -43.12 -21.45
N GLY A 6 -3.69 -43.28 -20.14
CA GLY A 6 -3.19 -42.32 -19.15
C GLY A 6 -1.68 -42.42 -18.90
N CYS A 7 -1.13 -43.65 -18.84
CA CYS A 7 0.30 -43.86 -18.60
C CYS A 7 1.06 -44.38 -19.84
N SER A 8 0.37 -44.56 -20.97
CA SER A 8 0.90 -45.05 -22.26
C SER A 8 1.62 -46.40 -22.18
N LYS A 9 1.36 -47.22 -21.16
CA LYS A 9 1.95 -48.55 -20.97
C LYS A 9 0.99 -49.66 -21.40
N SER A 10 1.55 -50.72 -21.97
CA SER A 10 0.82 -51.93 -22.38
C SER A 10 0.95 -53.03 -21.32
N PHE A 11 -0.18 -53.60 -20.93
CA PHE A 11 -0.30 -54.61 -19.90
C PHE A 11 -0.97 -55.87 -20.46
N CYS A 12 -0.66 -57.04 -19.88
CA CYS A 12 -1.49 -58.22 -20.07
C CYS A 12 -2.78 -58.09 -19.23
N LEU A 13 -3.76 -58.97 -19.43
CA LEU A 13 -5.07 -58.86 -18.78
C LEU A 13 -4.96 -58.79 -17.24
N THR A 14 -4.10 -59.61 -16.62
CA THR A 14 -3.89 -59.63 -15.17
C THR A 14 -3.22 -58.35 -14.65
N HIS A 15 -2.17 -57.87 -15.32
CA HIS A 15 -1.50 -56.61 -14.93
C HIS A 15 -2.35 -55.36 -15.21
N THR A 16 -3.35 -55.44 -16.09
CA THR A 16 -4.32 -54.36 -16.34
C THR A 16 -5.23 -54.16 -15.12
N ASN A 17 -5.70 -55.25 -14.52
CA ASN A 17 -6.54 -55.19 -13.32
C ASN A 17 -5.75 -54.66 -12.11
N GLN A 18 -4.52 -55.13 -11.92
CA GLN A 18 -3.63 -54.60 -10.87
C GLN A 18 -3.33 -53.10 -11.06
N HIS A 19 -3.10 -52.66 -12.32
CA HIS A 19 -2.93 -51.25 -12.61
C HIS A 19 -4.18 -50.43 -12.27
N ARG A 20 -5.39 -50.96 -12.56
CA ARG A 20 -6.66 -50.31 -12.24
C ARG A 20 -6.86 -50.18 -10.73
N GLU A 21 -6.53 -51.22 -9.96
CA GLU A 21 -6.60 -51.18 -8.49
C GLU A 21 -5.66 -50.11 -7.90
N ILE A 22 -4.47 -49.91 -8.47
CA ILE A 22 -3.55 -48.84 -8.04
C ILE A 22 -4.15 -47.46 -8.30
N VAL A 23 -4.72 -47.24 -9.49
CA VAL A 23 -5.36 -45.97 -9.85
C VAL A 23 -6.57 -45.69 -8.96
N GLU A 24 -7.35 -46.71 -8.62
CA GLU A 24 -8.48 -46.59 -7.70
C GLU A 24 -8.04 -46.22 -6.28
N LYS A 25 -6.94 -46.81 -5.79
CA LYS A 25 -6.34 -46.40 -4.50
C LYS A 25 -5.91 -44.94 -4.50
N GLN A 26 -5.27 -44.46 -5.57
CA GLN A 26 -4.89 -43.05 -5.72
C GLN A 26 -6.11 -42.12 -5.73
N MET A 27 -7.18 -42.51 -6.43
CA MET A 27 -8.41 -41.72 -6.45
C MET A 27 -9.05 -41.62 -5.06
N ASN A 28 -9.09 -42.73 -4.32
CA ASN A 28 -9.62 -42.73 -2.96
C ASN A 28 -8.79 -41.85 -2.02
N GLU A 29 -7.46 -41.84 -2.16
CA GLU A 29 -6.59 -40.93 -1.41
C GLU A 29 -6.87 -39.45 -1.75
N ILE A 30 -7.06 -39.12 -3.03
CA ILE A 30 -7.45 -37.76 -3.45
C ILE A 30 -8.80 -37.36 -2.84
N ILE A 31 -9.79 -38.25 -2.85
CA ILE A 31 -11.11 -37.99 -2.28
C ILE A 31 -11.02 -37.76 -0.77
N LEU A 32 -10.21 -38.55 -0.06
CA LEU A 32 -9.99 -38.39 1.38
C LEU A 32 -9.31 -37.04 1.68
N ASN A 33 -8.26 -36.68 0.96
CA ASN A 33 -7.57 -35.40 1.12
C ASN A 33 -8.49 -34.21 0.80
N HIS A 34 -9.29 -34.31 -0.27
CA HIS A 34 -10.29 -33.31 -0.62
C HIS A 34 -11.32 -33.12 0.51
N ASN A 35 -11.86 -34.23 1.04
CA ASN A 35 -12.88 -34.16 2.09
C ASN A 35 -12.30 -33.63 3.40
N TYR A 36 -11.07 -33.99 3.73
CA TYR A 36 -10.35 -33.45 4.87
C TYR A 36 -10.15 -31.93 4.73
N LEU A 37 -9.63 -31.46 3.60
CA LEU A 37 -9.44 -30.04 3.33
C LEU A 37 -10.78 -29.27 3.38
N LYS A 38 -11.83 -29.82 2.76
CA LYS A 38 -13.17 -29.24 2.79
C LYS A 38 -13.70 -29.11 4.22
N GLN A 39 -13.51 -30.13 5.05
CA GLN A 39 -13.90 -30.08 6.47
C GLN A 39 -13.09 -29.06 7.25
N GLN A 40 -11.78 -28.93 6.99
CA GLN A 40 -10.97 -27.89 7.61
C GLN A 40 -11.49 -26.50 7.27
N ILE A 41 -11.75 -26.21 6.00
CA ILE A 41 -12.26 -24.89 5.57
C ILE A 41 -13.65 -24.59 6.15
N ILE A 42 -14.55 -25.58 6.19
CA ILE A 42 -15.92 -25.39 6.72
C ILE A 42 -15.92 -25.17 8.24
N ASN A 43 -15.01 -25.84 8.96
CA ASN A 43 -14.95 -25.78 10.41
C ASN A 43 -13.94 -24.73 10.92
N GLU A 44 -13.32 -23.97 10.02
CA GLU A 44 -12.40 -22.89 10.38
C GLU A 44 -13.22 -21.70 10.88
N GLU A 45 -13.39 -21.61 12.20
CA GLU A 45 -13.78 -20.37 12.88
C GLU A 45 -12.75 -19.27 12.56
N PRO A 46 -13.14 -17.98 12.62
CA PRO A 46 -12.20 -16.87 12.45
C PRO A 46 -10.99 -17.09 13.35
N ASN A 47 -9.85 -17.38 12.73
CA ASN A 47 -8.66 -17.77 13.45
C ASN A 47 -8.19 -16.63 14.38
N GLN A 48 -7.38 -16.96 15.38
CA GLN A 48 -6.76 -15.99 16.30
C GLN A 48 -6.07 -14.83 15.55
N TYR A 49 -5.61 -15.06 14.32
CA TYR A 49 -5.01 -14.04 13.48
C TYR A 49 -6.03 -12.99 13.00
N HIS A 50 -7.26 -13.37 12.67
CA HIS A 50 -8.35 -12.44 12.37
C HIS A 50 -8.62 -11.51 13.55
N GLN A 51 -8.69 -12.04 14.77
CA GLN A 51 -8.88 -11.23 15.98
C GLN A 51 -7.76 -10.20 16.17
N ILE A 52 -6.49 -10.59 15.95
CA ILE A 52 -5.34 -9.68 16.01
C ILE A 52 -5.45 -8.54 14.98
N LEU A 53 -5.98 -8.82 13.78
CA LEU A 53 -6.18 -7.78 12.76
C LEU A 53 -7.31 -6.81 13.15
N ILE A 54 -8.38 -7.30 13.76
CA ILE A 54 -9.45 -6.45 14.31
C ILE A 54 -8.90 -5.56 15.42
N GLU A 55 -8.12 -6.11 16.36
CA GLU A 55 -7.49 -5.31 17.43
C GLU A 55 -6.58 -4.21 16.89
N GLN A 56 -5.90 -4.43 15.76
CA GLN A 56 -5.11 -3.39 15.09
C GLN A 56 -5.97 -2.28 14.50
N ILE A 57 -7.13 -2.62 13.93
CA ILE A 57 -8.10 -1.64 13.43
C ILE A 57 -8.64 -0.80 14.59
N ASP A 58 -9.06 -1.46 15.67
CA ASP A 58 -9.60 -0.80 16.87
C ASP A 58 -8.58 0.13 17.51
N GLN A 59 -7.31 -0.30 17.59
CA GLN A 59 -6.23 0.52 18.11
C GLN A 59 -5.98 1.75 17.24
N TRP A 60 -5.92 1.56 15.91
CA TRP A 60 -5.75 2.66 14.97
C TRP A 60 -6.91 3.67 15.06
N GLU A 61 -8.16 3.20 15.18
CA GLU A 61 -9.33 4.05 15.34
C GLU A 61 -9.22 4.87 16.63
N LYS A 62 -8.96 4.20 17.76
CA LYS A 62 -8.84 4.84 19.07
C LYS A 62 -7.75 5.91 19.10
N GLU A 63 -6.57 5.59 18.58
CA GLU A 63 -5.45 6.54 18.50
C GLU A 63 -5.79 7.74 17.61
N SER A 64 -6.44 7.50 16.48
CA SER A 64 -6.86 8.54 15.54
C SER A 64 -7.87 9.51 16.16
N ILE A 65 -8.89 8.99 16.84
CA ILE A 65 -9.90 9.79 17.56
C ILE A 65 -9.24 10.59 18.68
N ASN A 66 -8.35 9.98 19.46
CA ASN A 66 -7.64 10.66 20.53
C ASN A 66 -6.79 11.83 20.00
N LYS A 67 -6.10 11.64 18.87
CA LYS A 67 -5.32 12.68 18.22
C LYS A 67 -6.20 13.87 17.78
N ILE A 68 -7.35 13.59 17.18
CA ILE A 68 -8.34 14.63 16.82
C ILE A 68 -8.78 15.41 18.07
N HIS A 69 -9.19 14.70 19.12
CA HIS A 69 -9.67 15.34 20.34
C HIS A 69 -8.60 16.18 21.03
N HIS A 70 -7.38 15.68 21.09
CA HIS A 70 -6.25 16.38 21.68
C HIS A 70 -6.00 17.70 20.94
N THR A 71 -5.77 17.64 19.62
CA THR A 71 -5.51 18.84 18.82
C THR A 71 -6.69 19.82 18.84
N ALA A 72 -7.94 19.34 18.77
CA ALA A 72 -9.11 20.20 18.89
C ALA A 72 -9.16 20.92 20.25
N ASN A 73 -8.81 20.23 21.34
CA ASN A 73 -8.76 20.84 22.67
C ASN A 73 -7.61 21.84 22.78
N GLU A 74 -6.44 21.55 22.24
CA GLU A 74 -5.32 22.51 22.20
C GLU A 74 -5.71 23.80 21.49
N ILE A 75 -6.31 23.71 20.30
CA ILE A 75 -6.74 24.88 19.53
C ILE A 75 -7.85 25.65 20.28
N ARG A 76 -8.80 24.97 20.94
CA ARG A 76 -9.80 25.63 21.80
C ARG A 76 -9.14 26.41 22.94
N GLN A 77 -8.16 25.83 23.62
CA GLN A 77 -7.44 26.52 24.70
C GLN A 77 -6.64 27.71 24.18
N GLN A 78 -5.97 27.57 23.04
CA GLN A 78 -5.27 28.67 22.39
C GLN A 78 -6.22 29.82 22.02
N LEU A 79 -7.41 29.51 21.49
CA LEU A 79 -8.43 30.51 21.18
C LEU A 79 -8.90 31.26 22.43
N ILE A 80 -9.21 30.51 23.50
CA ILE A 80 -9.63 31.09 24.79
C ILE A 80 -8.53 32.00 25.34
N ASN A 81 -7.28 31.56 25.33
CA ASN A 81 -6.16 32.32 25.87
C ASN A 81 -5.88 33.58 25.05
N LYS A 82 -5.82 33.48 23.70
CA LYS A 82 -5.67 34.66 22.83
C LYS A 82 -6.81 35.67 23.04
N THR A 83 -8.05 35.18 23.15
CA THR A 83 -9.21 36.04 23.41
C THR A 83 -9.08 36.72 24.77
N ARG A 84 -8.64 36.00 25.81
CA ARG A 84 -8.42 36.55 27.15
C ARG A 84 -7.31 37.59 27.15
N GLU A 85 -6.14 37.28 26.59
CA GLU A 85 -5.01 38.21 26.45
C GLU A 85 -5.44 39.52 25.77
N TYR A 86 -6.27 39.40 24.73
CA TYR A 86 -6.81 40.57 24.03
C TYR A 86 -7.68 41.45 24.93
N HIS A 87 -8.61 40.84 25.67
CA HIS A 87 -9.46 41.56 26.61
C HIS A 87 -8.66 42.18 27.75
N ASP A 88 -7.67 41.47 28.28
CA ASP A 88 -6.87 41.95 29.39
C ASP A 88 -5.98 43.13 28.95
N ASN A 89 -5.40 43.09 27.74
CA ASN A 89 -4.68 44.23 27.17
C ASN A 89 -5.57 45.48 27.02
N LEU A 90 -6.83 45.30 26.57
CA LEU A 90 -7.79 46.40 26.48
C LEU A 90 -8.13 46.96 27.86
N LYS A 91 -8.35 46.10 28.87
CA LYS A 91 -8.61 46.53 30.25
C LYS A 91 -7.43 47.29 30.84
N GLU A 92 -6.20 46.83 30.60
CA GLU A 92 -4.98 47.50 31.05
C GLU A 92 -4.84 48.90 30.45
N LYS A 93 -5.33 49.14 29.23
CA LYS A 93 -5.35 50.48 28.60
C LYS A 93 -6.53 51.33 29.08
N LEU A 94 -7.69 50.73 29.30
CA LEU A 94 -8.90 51.44 29.75
C LEU A 94 -8.82 51.91 31.20
N THR A 95 -8.16 51.13 32.06
CA THR A 95 -8.04 51.43 33.50
C THR A 95 -7.35 52.78 33.78
N PRO A 96 -6.13 53.05 33.28
CA PRO A 96 -5.46 54.33 33.51
C PRO A 96 -6.22 55.48 32.86
N LEU A 97 -6.78 55.28 31.65
CA LEU A 97 -7.60 56.30 31.00
C LEU A 97 -8.83 56.68 31.84
N THR A 98 -9.48 55.67 32.44
CA THR A 98 -10.62 55.90 33.36
C THR A 98 -10.18 56.69 34.59
N GLN A 99 -9.02 56.36 35.17
CA GLN A 99 -8.47 57.07 36.32
C GLN A 99 -8.13 58.53 35.98
N GLU A 100 -7.49 58.78 34.83
CA GLU A 100 -7.17 60.13 34.35
C GLU A 100 -8.42 60.98 34.16
N ILE A 101 -9.41 60.48 33.41
CA ILE A 101 -10.67 61.20 33.15
C ILE A 101 -11.42 61.50 34.46
N THR A 102 -11.50 60.51 35.35
CA THR A 102 -12.24 60.65 36.62
C THR A 102 -11.56 61.67 37.53
N LYS A 103 -10.23 61.62 37.62
CA LYS A 103 -9.44 62.57 38.42
C LYS A 103 -9.54 63.98 37.86
N ALA A 104 -9.32 64.16 36.56
CA ALA A 104 -9.40 65.47 35.91
C ALA A 104 -10.79 66.11 36.06
N ARG A 105 -11.85 65.29 35.97
CA ARG A 105 -13.22 65.74 36.22
C ARG A 105 -13.44 66.17 37.67
N HIS A 106 -12.90 65.43 38.64
CA HIS A 106 -13.02 65.76 40.07
C HIS A 106 -12.26 67.04 40.42
N ASP A 107 -11.02 67.15 39.93
CA ASP A 107 -10.12 68.26 40.21
C ASP A 107 -10.47 69.52 39.39
N GLY A 108 -11.34 69.40 38.38
CA GLY A 108 -11.67 70.47 37.43
C GLY A 108 -10.50 70.84 36.51
N ASN A 109 -9.47 69.99 36.44
CA ASN A 109 -8.20 70.24 35.75
C ASN A 109 -8.17 69.48 34.42
N PHE A 110 -8.81 70.04 33.39
CA PHE A 110 -8.72 69.55 32.02
C PHE A 110 -8.81 70.71 31.03
N PHE A 111 -8.16 70.55 29.89
CA PHE A 111 -8.19 71.50 28.77
C PHE A 111 -8.72 70.82 27.51
N GLU A 112 -8.97 71.60 26.47
CA GLU A 112 -9.50 71.11 25.19
C GLU A 112 -8.60 70.03 24.55
N ASN A 113 -7.28 70.15 24.73
CA ASN A 113 -6.33 69.16 24.24
C ASN A 113 -6.47 67.80 24.95
N ASP A 114 -6.72 67.80 26.26
CA ASP A 114 -6.94 66.56 27.03
C ASP A 114 -8.22 65.85 26.55
N LEU A 115 -9.29 66.64 26.34
CA LEU A 115 -10.55 66.13 25.79
C LEU A 115 -10.38 65.51 24.40
N GLN A 116 -9.62 66.18 23.52
CA GLN A 116 -9.32 65.65 22.18
C GLN A 116 -8.49 64.36 22.25
N GLN A 117 -7.48 64.31 23.12
CA GLN A 117 -6.63 63.13 23.31
C GLN A 117 -7.40 61.94 23.85
N TRP A 118 -8.25 62.13 24.87
CA TRP A 118 -9.09 61.06 25.40
C TRP A 118 -10.11 60.58 24.38
N ALA A 119 -10.76 61.49 23.64
CA ALA A 119 -11.70 61.11 22.59
C ALA A 119 -11.01 60.28 21.48
N TYR A 120 -9.81 60.67 21.07
CA TYR A 120 -9.01 59.90 20.11
C TYR A 120 -8.62 58.53 20.65
N THR A 121 -8.15 58.46 21.90
CA THR A 121 -7.76 57.19 22.55
C THR A 121 -8.95 56.24 22.66
N ILE A 122 -10.12 56.73 23.08
CA ILE A 122 -11.35 55.92 23.15
C ILE A 122 -11.72 55.38 21.76
N LYS A 123 -11.67 56.21 20.72
CA LYS A 123 -11.98 55.80 19.35
C LYS A 123 -11.02 54.70 18.86
N ASN A 124 -9.73 54.82 19.16
CA ASN A 124 -8.75 53.79 18.82
C ASN A 124 -8.99 52.48 19.58
N LEU A 125 -9.32 52.56 20.87
CA LEU A 125 -9.65 51.38 21.66
C LEU A 125 -10.90 50.67 21.12
N GLN A 126 -11.92 51.43 20.70
CA GLN A 126 -13.10 50.90 20.02
C GLN A 126 -12.76 50.19 18.70
N TYR A 127 -11.91 50.79 17.85
CA TYR A 127 -11.46 50.14 16.62
C TYR A 127 -10.70 48.86 16.90
N SER A 128 -9.79 48.88 17.87
CA SER A 128 -9.10 47.65 18.26
C SER A 128 -10.12 46.60 18.72
N PHE A 129 -11.06 46.93 19.61
CA PHE A 129 -12.06 45.97 20.08
C PHE A 129 -12.81 45.28 18.93
N LEU A 130 -13.20 46.03 17.90
CA LEU A 130 -13.84 45.47 16.70
C LEU A 130 -12.92 44.57 15.87
N GLN A 131 -11.61 44.81 15.86
CA GLN A 131 -10.63 43.94 15.19
C GLN A 131 -10.43 42.57 15.86
N GLN A 132 -11.00 42.33 17.06
CA GLN A 132 -10.99 41.02 17.70
C GLN A 132 -11.66 39.94 16.82
N GLU A 133 -12.59 40.34 15.95
CA GLU A 133 -13.29 39.45 15.00
C GLU A 133 -12.36 38.88 13.92
N ASN A 134 -11.09 39.32 13.85
CA ASN A 134 -10.11 38.86 12.87
C ASN A 134 -9.40 37.54 13.24
N ILE A 135 -9.75 36.89 14.36
CA ILE A 135 -9.21 35.56 14.67
C ILE A 135 -9.84 34.54 13.73
N GLN A 136 -9.05 34.06 12.78
CA GLN A 136 -9.47 33.05 11.81
C GLN A 136 -8.87 31.68 12.14
N ILE A 137 -9.69 30.64 12.05
CA ILE A 137 -9.23 29.25 12.04
C ILE A 137 -8.99 28.88 10.57
N SER A 138 -7.75 28.52 10.23
CA SER A 138 -7.41 27.92 8.94
C SER A 138 -7.34 26.40 9.08
N ILE A 139 -7.82 25.72 8.04
CA ILE A 139 -7.67 24.27 7.89
C ILE A 139 -6.54 24.06 6.91
N ASP A 140 -5.47 23.39 7.34
CA ASP A 140 -4.39 23.00 6.45
C ASP A 140 -4.84 21.77 5.65
N ASN A 141 -4.98 21.93 4.34
CA ASN A 141 -5.37 20.87 3.41
C ASN A 141 -4.16 20.13 2.81
N ASN A 142 -2.94 20.48 3.20
CA ASN A 142 -1.73 19.91 2.60
C ASN A 142 -1.55 18.44 3.04
N THR A 143 -1.34 17.56 2.06
CA THR A 143 -1.69 16.13 2.08
C THR A 143 -0.76 15.20 2.88
N ASN A 144 0.07 15.71 3.80
CA ASN A 144 0.73 14.85 4.79
C ASN A 144 -0.30 14.53 5.87
N SER A 145 -1.07 13.46 5.65
CA SER A 145 -2.29 13.15 6.39
C SER A 145 -2.10 13.23 7.90
N PHE A 146 -2.79 14.17 8.56
CA PHE A 146 -2.83 14.29 10.02
C PHE A 146 -3.20 12.96 10.70
N ILE A 147 -4.03 12.16 10.06
CA ILE A 147 -4.34 10.78 10.44
C ILE A 147 -3.92 9.86 9.30
N SER A 148 -3.03 8.92 9.61
CA SER A 148 -2.59 7.90 8.65
C SER A 148 -3.77 7.06 8.21
N LYS A 149 -3.91 6.78 6.91
CA LYS A 149 -4.94 5.87 6.41
C LYS A 149 -4.54 4.42 6.68
N ILE A 150 -5.40 3.64 7.34
CA ILE A 150 -5.26 2.18 7.39
C ILE A 150 -5.75 1.58 6.07
N SER A 151 -5.06 0.55 5.58
CA SER A 151 -5.44 -0.17 4.36
C SER A 151 -5.24 -1.65 4.58
N LEU A 152 -6.18 -2.44 4.05
CA LEU A 152 -6.02 -3.88 3.99
C LEU A 152 -5.19 -4.21 2.76
N THR A 153 -3.98 -4.70 2.99
CA THR A 153 -3.17 -5.31 1.94
C THR A 153 -3.14 -6.81 2.19
N ASN A 154 -3.35 -7.59 1.15
CA ASN A 154 -3.05 -9.01 1.24
C ASN A 154 -1.53 -9.10 1.37
N LYS A 155 -1.04 -9.71 2.46
CA LYS A 155 0.32 -10.27 2.45
C LYS A 155 0.29 -11.38 1.41
N LEU A 156 0.51 -11.04 0.15
CA LEU A 156 0.89 -12.02 -0.85
C LEU A 156 2.18 -12.64 -0.34
N ASN A 157 2.09 -13.90 0.09
CA ASN A 157 3.24 -14.75 0.11
C ASN A 157 3.68 -14.95 -1.35
N ASN A 158 4.30 -13.95 -1.95
CA ASN A 158 5.27 -14.19 -3.01
C ASN A 158 4.62 -14.47 -4.35
N SER A 159 4.57 -13.52 -5.29
CA SER A 159 4.19 -13.74 -6.69
C SER A 159 4.47 -15.17 -7.17
N MET A 160 3.39 -15.91 -7.46
CA MET A 160 3.40 -17.34 -7.78
C MET A 160 3.32 -17.47 -9.30
N ILE A 161 4.43 -17.83 -9.94
CA ILE A 161 4.47 -18.17 -11.36
C ILE A 161 4.40 -19.70 -11.43
N SER A 162 3.37 -20.25 -12.08
CA SER A 162 3.32 -21.66 -12.44
C SER A 162 3.84 -21.84 -13.87
N LEU A 163 4.60 -22.91 -14.12
CA LEU A 163 4.88 -23.38 -15.48
C LEU A 163 3.91 -24.53 -15.81
N ILE A 164 3.18 -24.40 -16.90
CA ILE A 164 2.46 -25.52 -17.52
C ILE A 164 3.43 -26.19 -18.49
N ASN A 165 4.17 -27.20 -18.03
CA ASN A 165 4.90 -28.06 -18.95
C ASN A 165 4.82 -29.53 -18.53
N ASN A 166 4.24 -30.35 -19.42
CA ASN A 166 4.13 -31.82 -19.38
C ASN A 166 4.30 -32.47 -17.99
N ASN A 167 3.31 -32.23 -17.12
CA ASN A 167 3.00 -32.94 -15.87
C ASN A 167 3.88 -32.70 -14.62
N GLN A 168 4.61 -31.58 -14.51
CA GLN A 168 5.16 -31.17 -13.20
C GLN A 168 5.00 -29.67 -12.95
N ILE A 169 4.35 -29.35 -11.84
CA ILE A 169 4.22 -27.99 -11.29
C ILE A 169 5.36 -27.81 -10.29
N GLU A 170 6.29 -26.90 -10.56
CA GLU A 170 7.31 -26.46 -9.61
C GLU A 170 7.07 -24.98 -9.26
N ASN A 171 7.22 -24.61 -7.98
CA ASN A 171 6.85 -23.28 -7.46
C ASN A 171 8.09 -22.58 -6.88
N SER A 172 8.57 -21.47 -7.45
CA SER A 172 9.62 -20.63 -6.83
C SER A 172 9.76 -19.22 -7.45
N ARG A 173 10.29 -18.25 -6.68
CA ARG A 173 10.56 -16.85 -7.12
C ARG A 173 11.73 -16.68 -8.10
N ASN A 174 12.65 -17.63 -8.13
CA ASN A 174 13.77 -17.67 -9.08
C ASN A 174 13.71 -19.02 -9.75
N PHE A 175 13.12 -19.06 -10.95
CA PHE A 175 13.08 -20.28 -11.74
C PHE A 175 14.47 -20.57 -12.32
N ASN A 176 15.37 -21.12 -11.51
CA ASN A 176 16.54 -21.83 -12.01
C ASN A 176 16.09 -23.24 -12.39
N LEU A 177 15.56 -23.39 -13.61
CA LEU A 177 15.35 -24.71 -14.18
C LEU A 177 16.70 -25.43 -14.23
N THR A 178 16.88 -26.43 -13.36
CA THR A 178 18.01 -27.37 -13.42
C THR A 178 17.76 -28.51 -14.41
N LYS A 179 16.66 -28.46 -15.18
CA LYS A 179 16.46 -29.35 -16.32
C LYS A 179 17.31 -28.87 -17.49
N GLU A 180 18.40 -29.61 -17.73
CA GLU A 180 19.23 -29.44 -18.90
C GLU A 180 18.42 -29.84 -20.14
N TYR A 181 18.19 -28.90 -21.05
CA TYR A 181 17.62 -29.18 -22.35
C TYR A 181 18.76 -29.63 -23.28
N SER A 182 18.51 -30.66 -24.07
CA SER A 182 19.45 -31.13 -25.10
C SER A 182 19.61 -30.06 -26.20
N SER A 183 20.69 -30.11 -26.98
CA SER A 183 20.89 -29.19 -28.10
C SER A 183 19.77 -29.30 -29.13
N GLY A 184 19.27 -28.17 -29.64
CA GLY A 184 18.20 -28.10 -30.65
C GLY A 184 17.25 -26.94 -30.41
N ASP A 185 16.25 -26.77 -31.28
CA ASP A 185 15.26 -25.69 -31.17
C ASP A 185 14.21 -26.05 -30.11
N HIS A 186 14.03 -25.20 -29.10
CA HIS A 186 13.05 -25.38 -28.03
C HIS A 186 12.05 -24.22 -28.00
N LEU A 187 10.76 -24.56 -27.86
CA LEU A 187 9.70 -23.60 -27.59
C LEU A 187 9.27 -23.72 -26.13
N LEU A 188 9.56 -22.70 -25.34
CA LEU A 188 9.13 -22.61 -23.95
C LEU A 188 7.96 -21.65 -23.84
N ARG A 189 6.87 -22.10 -23.21
CA ARG A 189 5.68 -21.28 -22.97
C ARG A 189 5.47 -21.05 -21.48
N PHE A 190 5.14 -19.82 -21.12
CA PHE A 190 4.92 -19.39 -19.75
C PHE A 190 3.57 -18.70 -19.68
N GLN A 191 2.76 -19.00 -18.67
CA GLN A 191 1.51 -18.29 -18.41
C GLN A 191 1.66 -17.53 -17.11
N LEU A 192 1.37 -16.23 -17.12
CA LEU A 192 1.34 -15.43 -15.91
C LEU A 192 0.04 -15.70 -15.16
N GLU A 193 0.05 -16.63 -14.23
CA GLU A 193 -1.13 -16.86 -13.40
C GLU A 193 -1.44 -15.68 -12.47
N LEU A 194 -0.42 -14.91 -12.08
CA LEU A 194 -0.52 -13.71 -11.25
C LEU A 194 0.57 -12.70 -11.67
N TYR A 195 0.18 -11.46 -11.95
CA TYR A 195 1.08 -10.36 -12.30
C TYR A 195 0.65 -9.09 -11.54
N GLU A 196 1.58 -8.47 -10.82
CA GLU A 196 1.38 -7.15 -10.21
C GLU A 196 2.07 -6.10 -11.08
N THR A 197 1.38 -4.98 -11.33
CA THR A 197 1.88 -3.87 -12.16
C THR A 197 3.04 -3.10 -11.53
N SER A 198 3.58 -3.55 -10.39
CA SER A 198 4.79 -3.03 -9.70
C SER A 198 6.03 -3.95 -9.79
N ASP A 199 5.91 -5.14 -10.42
CA ASP A 199 7.01 -6.10 -10.55
C ASP A 199 7.68 -6.12 -11.95
N SER A 200 9.01 -6.33 -11.95
CA SER A 200 9.78 -6.59 -13.17
C SER A 200 9.84 -8.08 -13.45
N VAL A 201 9.56 -8.48 -14.69
CA VAL A 201 9.66 -9.88 -15.13
C VAL A 201 10.79 -9.98 -16.13
N ILE A 202 11.78 -10.82 -15.83
CA ILE A 202 12.89 -11.09 -16.74
C ILE A 202 13.02 -12.60 -16.90
N MET A 203 13.05 -13.06 -18.15
CA MET A 203 13.13 -14.46 -18.54
C MET A 203 14.29 -14.64 -19.52
N GLY A 204 15.04 -15.73 -19.37
CA GLY A 204 16.15 -16.01 -20.27
C GLY A 204 16.69 -17.42 -20.14
N ILE A 205 17.47 -17.84 -21.12
CA ILE A 205 18.02 -19.20 -21.20
C ILE A 205 19.53 -19.13 -20.94
N ILE A 206 20.03 -19.92 -20.00
CA ILE A 206 21.46 -19.98 -19.68
C ILE A 206 22.01 -21.32 -20.17
N SER A 207 23.03 -21.28 -21.02
CA SER A 207 23.79 -22.48 -21.41
C SER A 207 24.56 -23.04 -20.22
N THR A 208 24.61 -24.37 -20.09
CA THR A 208 25.34 -25.09 -19.04
C THR A 208 26.84 -24.83 -19.06
N SER A 209 27.39 -24.35 -20.18
CA SER A 209 28.80 -23.95 -20.31
C SER A 209 29.13 -22.58 -19.69
N LYS A 210 28.15 -21.82 -19.20
CA LYS A 210 28.34 -20.53 -18.51
C LYS A 210 28.08 -20.66 -17.00
N SER A 211 28.76 -19.83 -16.21
CA SER A 211 28.59 -19.73 -14.75
C SER A 211 27.13 -19.49 -14.36
N LYS A 212 26.60 -20.21 -13.36
CA LYS A 212 25.21 -20.09 -12.86
C LYS A 212 24.88 -18.73 -12.23
N ASN A 213 25.90 -17.92 -11.90
CA ASN A 213 25.73 -16.54 -11.45
C ASN A 213 25.78 -15.61 -12.68
N VAL A 214 24.73 -15.63 -13.49
CA VAL A 214 24.60 -14.67 -14.60
C VAL A 214 23.71 -13.52 -14.15
N ASN A 215 24.24 -12.29 -14.22
CA ASN A 215 23.43 -11.11 -14.05
C ASN A 215 22.48 -10.98 -15.26
N PRO A 216 21.15 -10.97 -15.07
CA PRO A 216 20.18 -10.83 -16.17
C PRO A 216 20.44 -9.60 -17.04
N ASP A 217 20.87 -8.50 -16.41
CA ASP A 217 21.13 -7.19 -17.03
C ASP A 217 22.41 -7.16 -17.89
N LYS A 218 23.07 -8.31 -18.09
CA LYS A 218 24.31 -8.42 -18.85
C LYS A 218 24.35 -9.65 -19.76
N ASN A 219 23.23 -10.36 -19.90
CA ASN A 219 23.18 -11.58 -20.70
C ASN A 219 22.27 -11.41 -21.93
N PRO A 220 22.80 -11.59 -23.15
CA PRO A 220 22.03 -11.42 -24.39
C PRO A 220 20.86 -12.41 -24.56
N THR A 221 20.77 -13.44 -23.71
CA THR A 221 19.68 -14.41 -23.75
C THR A 221 18.50 -14.06 -22.85
N PHE A 222 18.55 -12.91 -22.14
CA PHE A 222 17.50 -12.45 -21.25
C PHE A 222 16.65 -11.36 -21.91
N TYR A 223 15.34 -11.52 -21.74
CA TYR A 223 14.30 -10.62 -22.19
C TYR A 223 13.32 -10.36 -21.06
N GLY A 224 12.72 -9.19 -21.02
CA GLY A 224 11.83 -8.86 -19.91
C GLY A 224 11.25 -7.47 -20.00
N TRP A 225 10.53 -7.09 -18.98
CA TRP A 225 9.92 -5.77 -18.84
C TRP A 225 9.87 -5.37 -17.37
N SER A 226 9.74 -4.07 -17.14
CA SER A 226 9.52 -3.51 -15.80
C SER A 226 8.45 -2.44 -15.80
N THR A 227 8.07 -2.07 -14.58
CA THR A 227 6.95 -1.20 -14.26
C THR A 227 7.25 0.28 -14.45
N ASN A 228 8.50 0.60 -14.78
CA ASN A 228 8.93 1.93 -15.16
C ASN A 228 8.99 2.07 -16.70
N ASN A 229 8.19 1.29 -17.44
CA ASN A 229 8.18 1.24 -18.91
C ASN A 229 9.56 0.94 -19.52
N PHE A 230 10.34 0.09 -18.85
CA PHE A 230 11.56 -0.45 -19.45
C PHE A 230 11.28 -1.79 -20.10
N VAL A 231 11.84 -1.97 -21.29
CA VAL A 231 11.92 -3.27 -21.96
C VAL A 231 13.37 -3.74 -21.90
N TYR A 232 13.57 -4.97 -21.46
CA TYR A 232 14.87 -5.63 -21.47
C TYR A 232 14.96 -6.45 -22.75
N LEU A 233 15.84 -6.05 -23.67
CA LEU A 233 16.14 -6.80 -24.89
C LEU A 233 17.62 -7.16 -24.86
N HIS A 234 17.91 -8.45 -24.98
CA HIS A 234 19.29 -8.96 -24.93
C HIS A 234 20.03 -8.51 -23.66
N GLY A 235 19.34 -8.49 -22.52
CA GLY A 235 19.89 -8.02 -21.24
C GLY A 235 20.13 -6.51 -21.16
N ILE A 236 19.75 -5.71 -22.15
CA ILE A 236 19.87 -4.25 -22.14
C ILE A 236 18.49 -3.65 -21.84
N ALA A 237 18.42 -2.77 -20.85
CA ALA A 237 17.21 -2.03 -20.51
C ALA A 237 17.04 -0.81 -21.43
N TYR A 238 15.88 -0.70 -22.06
CA TYR A 238 15.47 0.43 -22.90
C TYR A 238 14.27 1.12 -22.28
N SER A 239 14.38 2.40 -21.94
CA SER A 239 13.23 3.23 -21.57
C SER A 239 12.46 3.66 -22.82
N ASN A 240 11.13 3.71 -22.73
CA ASN A 240 10.24 4.17 -23.80
C ASN A 240 10.45 3.46 -25.15
N PHE A 241 10.82 2.17 -25.11
CA PHE A 241 11.08 1.40 -26.32
C PHE A 241 9.81 1.30 -27.17
N ASN A 242 9.82 1.90 -28.36
CA ASN A 242 8.66 1.96 -29.27
C ASN A 242 7.35 2.48 -28.64
N GLY A 243 7.43 3.34 -27.63
CA GLY A 243 6.24 3.83 -26.91
C GLY A 243 5.56 2.77 -26.06
N TYR A 244 6.29 1.72 -25.66
CA TYR A 244 5.78 0.69 -24.75
C TYR A 244 5.24 1.31 -23.46
N GLU A 245 3.96 1.03 -23.21
CA GLU A 245 3.29 1.21 -21.93
C GLU A 245 3.00 -0.19 -21.39
N ASN A 246 3.22 -0.42 -20.09
CA ASN A 246 2.99 -1.73 -19.50
C ASN A 246 1.51 -2.13 -19.60
N ASP A 247 1.19 -2.99 -20.56
CA ASP A 247 -0.15 -3.50 -20.90
C ASP A 247 -0.33 -4.97 -20.51
N ILE A 248 0.60 -5.52 -19.73
CA ILE A 248 0.64 -6.94 -19.39
C ILE A 248 -0.37 -7.23 -18.27
N GLU A 249 -1.20 -8.24 -18.51
CA GLU A 249 -2.28 -8.62 -17.63
C GLU A 249 -2.12 -10.06 -17.10
N LYS A 250 -2.94 -10.36 -16.08
CA LYS A 250 -3.08 -11.72 -15.58
C LYS A 250 -3.56 -12.66 -16.70
N ASN A 251 -2.91 -13.81 -16.80
CA ASN A 251 -3.08 -14.90 -17.77
C ASN A 251 -2.44 -14.69 -19.13
N ASP A 252 -1.64 -13.64 -19.32
CA ASP A 252 -0.86 -13.51 -20.54
C ASP A 252 0.11 -14.68 -20.71
N VAL A 253 0.26 -15.13 -21.96
CA VAL A 253 1.09 -16.27 -22.33
C VAL A 253 2.27 -15.79 -23.17
N PHE A 254 3.47 -16.08 -22.70
CA PHE A 254 4.73 -15.72 -23.35
C PHE A 254 5.38 -16.95 -23.94
N SER A 255 6.06 -16.78 -25.07
CA SER A 255 6.79 -17.84 -25.75
C SER A 255 8.23 -17.40 -26.00
N ILE A 256 9.19 -18.23 -25.62
CA ILE A 256 10.61 -18.06 -25.96
C ILE A 256 11.02 -19.21 -26.88
N THR A 257 11.61 -18.85 -28.00
CA THR A 257 12.26 -19.78 -28.94
C THR A 257 13.77 -19.65 -28.80
N SER A 258 14.46 -20.77 -28.58
CA SER A 258 15.93 -20.85 -28.58
C SER A 258 16.43 -21.95 -29.47
#